data_AF-A0A151P0W8-F1
#
_entry.id   AF-A0A151P0W8-F1
#
_cell.length_a   1.000
_cell.length_b   1.000
_cell.length_c   1.000
_cell.angle_alpha   90.00
_cell.angle_beta   90.00
_cell.angle_gamma   90.00
#
_symmetry.space_group_name_H-M   'P 1'
#
loop_
_entity.id
_entity.type
_entity.pdbx_description
1 polymer ?
#
loop_
_entity_poly.entity_id
_entity_poly.type
_entity_poly.pdbx_seq_one_letter_code
_entity_poly.pdbx_strand_id
1 'polypeptide(L)'
;MRRRDPGSAPNLGDRVPYVIISAAKGVAAYMKSEDPIYVLENNIPIDTQYYLEQQLAKPLLRIFEPILGEGKAESVLLKGEHTRCKTVLTSKVGGLMAFATKRSTCIGCRAVLPHHGAVCKFCLDRQSELYQKEISHLSSLEEKFARLWTQCQRCQGSLHEDVLCTSRDCPIFYMRKKVQKDLDDQECLVARFGPPTW
;
A
#
# COMPACT_ATOMS: atom_id res chain seq x y z
N MET A 1 -13.71 4.53 -15.22
CA MET A 1 -14.16 5.81 -14.62
C MET A 1 -15.57 6.18 -15.05
N ARG A 2 -15.82 6.53 -16.33
CA ARG A 2 -17.13 7.03 -16.81
C ARG A 2 -18.38 6.19 -16.49
N ARG A 3 -18.28 4.85 -16.48
CA ARG A 3 -19.40 3.98 -16.08
C ARG A 3 -19.69 3.97 -14.57
N ARG A 4 -18.71 4.29 -13.74
CA ARG A 4 -18.81 4.27 -12.27
C ARG A 4 -19.18 5.65 -11.72
N ASP A 5 -18.59 6.70 -12.29
CA ASP A 5 -18.91 8.08 -11.98
C ASP A 5 -18.83 8.91 -13.28
N PRO A 6 -19.98 9.37 -13.82
CA PRO A 6 -20.02 10.18 -15.02
C PRO A 6 -19.38 11.57 -14.84
N GLY A 7 -19.35 12.10 -13.61
CA GLY A 7 -18.88 13.46 -13.30
C GLY A 7 -17.35 13.60 -13.28
N SER A 8 -16.62 12.49 -13.07
CA SER A 8 -15.16 12.46 -13.03
C SER A 8 -14.51 11.88 -14.30
N ALA A 9 -15.29 11.72 -15.37
CA ALA A 9 -14.80 11.17 -16.63
C ALA A 9 -13.82 12.14 -17.32
N PRO A 10 -12.67 11.65 -17.80
CA PRO A 10 -11.71 12.49 -18.53
C PRO A 10 -12.26 12.92 -19.88
N ASN A 11 -11.95 14.16 -20.27
CA ASN A 11 -12.30 14.74 -21.57
C ASN A 11 -11.19 14.52 -22.59
N LEU A 12 -11.49 14.82 -23.86
CA LEU A 12 -10.51 14.75 -24.93
C LEU A 12 -9.40 15.79 -24.69
N GLY A 13 -8.16 15.31 -24.57
CA GLY A 13 -6.98 16.14 -24.27
C GLY A 13 -6.45 16.00 -22.84
N ASP A 14 -7.22 15.39 -21.93
CA ASP A 14 -6.81 15.23 -20.54
C ASP A 14 -5.79 14.09 -20.34
N ARG A 15 -4.85 14.29 -19.41
CA ARG A 15 -3.98 13.22 -18.93
C ARG A 15 -4.71 12.35 -17.90
N VAL A 16 -4.79 11.04 -18.18
CA VAL A 16 -5.47 10.07 -17.31
C VAL A 16 -4.43 9.28 -16.50
N PRO A 17 -4.35 9.45 -15.17
CA PRO A 17 -3.48 8.64 -14.34
C PRO A 17 -4.05 7.22 -14.21
N TYR A 18 -3.17 6.22 -14.21
CA TYR A 18 -3.53 4.83 -13.99
C TYR A 18 -2.38 4.08 -13.31
N VAL A 19 -2.73 2.97 -12.65
CA VAL A 19 -1.78 1.98 -12.15
C VAL A 19 -2.11 0.60 -12.72
N ILE A 20 -1.09 -0.25 -12.84
CA ILE A 20 -1.26 -1.63 -13.32
C ILE A 20 -1.47 -2.57 -12.13
N ILE A 21 -2.68 -3.14 -12.06
CA ILE A 21 -3.06 -4.10 -11.02
C ILE A 21 -2.62 -5.52 -11.38
N SER A 22 -2.46 -6.36 -10.36
CA SER A 22 -2.17 -7.77 -10.54
C SER A 22 -3.41 -8.51 -11.07
N ALA A 23 -3.19 -9.35 -12.08
CA ALA A 23 -4.22 -10.18 -12.69
C ALA A 23 -3.62 -11.54 -13.11
N ALA A 24 -4.45 -12.43 -13.66
CA ALA A 24 -3.99 -13.71 -14.17
C ALA A 24 -2.88 -13.53 -15.24
N LYS A 25 -1.98 -14.52 -15.32
CA LYS A 25 -0.86 -14.50 -16.25
C LYS A 25 -1.38 -14.45 -17.70
N GLY A 26 -0.85 -13.54 -18.50
CA GLY A 26 -1.21 -13.37 -19.92
C GLY A 26 -2.39 -12.43 -20.18
N VAL A 27 -3.02 -11.86 -19.15
CA VAL A 27 -4.02 -10.80 -19.35
C VAL A 27 -3.34 -9.54 -19.90
N ALA A 28 -3.93 -8.97 -20.95
CA ALA A 28 -3.40 -7.79 -21.62
C ALA A 28 -3.31 -6.59 -20.67
N ALA A 29 -2.27 -5.76 -20.82
CA ALA A 29 -2.00 -4.64 -19.91
C ALA A 29 -3.15 -3.62 -19.84
N TYR A 30 -3.88 -3.41 -20.94
CA TYR A 30 -5.02 -2.48 -20.97
C TYR A 30 -6.22 -2.96 -20.14
N MET A 31 -6.32 -4.25 -19.83
CA MET A 31 -7.34 -4.81 -18.93
C MET A 31 -6.92 -4.73 -17.45
N LYS A 32 -5.64 -4.41 -17.20
CA LYS A 32 -5.06 -4.29 -15.86
C LYS A 32 -4.90 -2.84 -15.40
N SER A 33 -5.30 -1.86 -16.20
CA SER A 33 -5.20 -0.45 -15.82
C SER A 33 -6.40 -0.04 -14.96
N GLU A 34 -6.11 0.59 -13.83
CA GLU A 34 -7.15 1.02 -12.89
C GLU A 34 -6.81 2.38 -12.26
N ASP A 35 -7.82 3.06 -11.74
CA ASP A 35 -7.67 4.34 -11.05
C ASP A 35 -6.89 4.19 -9.72
N PRO A 36 -5.88 5.04 -9.43
CA PRO A 36 -5.10 4.93 -8.21
C PRO A 36 -5.92 5.06 -6.91
N ILE A 37 -6.94 5.92 -6.89
CA ILE A 37 -7.81 6.11 -5.72
C ILE A 37 -8.67 4.87 -5.52
N TYR A 38 -9.23 4.33 -6.59
CA TYR A 38 -10.02 3.10 -6.54
C TYR A 38 -9.20 1.92 -6.04
N VAL A 39 -7.95 1.80 -6.48
CA VAL A 39 -7.01 0.78 -6.02
C VAL A 39 -6.73 0.92 -4.52
N LEU A 40 -6.50 2.14 -4.03
CA LEU A 40 -6.28 2.41 -2.61
C LEU A 40 -7.50 2.07 -1.77
N GLU A 41 -8.72 2.45 -2.18
CA GLU A 41 -9.95 2.18 -1.42
C GLU A 41 -10.22 0.67 -1.31
N ASN A 42 -10.03 -0.05 -2.41
CA ASN A 42 -10.37 -1.46 -2.53
C ASN A 42 -9.23 -2.44 -2.19
N ASN A 43 -8.05 -1.94 -1.81
CA ASN A 43 -6.85 -2.74 -1.55
C ASN A 43 -6.48 -3.68 -2.71
N ILE A 44 -6.62 -3.20 -3.95
CA ILE A 44 -6.30 -4.03 -5.11
C ILE A 44 -4.77 -4.16 -5.22
N PRO A 45 -4.22 -5.39 -5.32
CA PRO A 45 -2.78 -5.60 -5.39
C PRO A 45 -2.22 -5.04 -6.69
N ILE A 46 -1.08 -4.39 -6.58
CA ILE A 46 -0.32 -3.85 -7.72
C ILE A 46 0.55 -4.95 -8.32
N ASP A 47 0.69 -4.96 -9.65
CA ASP A 47 1.56 -5.90 -10.36
C ASP A 47 3.03 -5.49 -10.21
N THR A 48 3.66 -5.83 -9.09
CA THR A 48 5.06 -5.48 -8.82
C THR A 48 6.02 -6.05 -9.87
N GLN A 49 5.68 -7.20 -10.46
CA GLN A 49 6.50 -7.83 -11.49
C GLN A 49 6.50 -7.00 -12.78
N TYR A 50 5.33 -6.50 -13.18
CA TYR A 50 5.21 -5.57 -14.31
C TYR A 50 6.10 -4.33 -14.11
N TYR A 51 6.02 -3.66 -12.96
CA TYR A 51 6.83 -2.47 -12.70
C TYR A 51 8.33 -2.77 -12.65
N LEU A 52 8.72 -3.92 -12.09
CA LEU A 52 10.11 -4.35 -12.05
C LEU A 52 10.66 -4.62 -13.46
N GLU A 53 10.00 -5.47 -14.25
CA GLU A 53 10.52 -5.93 -15.56
C GLU A 53 10.34 -4.90 -16.68
N GLN A 54 9.21 -4.19 -16.70
CA GLN A 54 8.83 -3.38 -17.86
C GLN A 54 9.17 -1.90 -17.68
N GLN A 55 9.21 -1.40 -16.44
CA GLN A 55 9.49 0.00 -16.14
C GLN A 55 10.91 0.21 -15.63
N LEU A 56 11.36 -0.60 -14.65
CA LEU A 56 12.65 -0.38 -13.98
C LEU A 56 13.82 -1.12 -14.63
N ALA A 57 13.64 -2.37 -15.03
CA ALA A 57 14.74 -3.22 -15.50
C ALA A 57 15.46 -2.62 -16.71
N LYS A 58 14.71 -2.24 -17.76
CA LYS A 58 15.33 -1.79 -19.03
C LYS A 58 16.17 -0.51 -18.87
N PRO A 59 15.69 0.55 -18.19
CA PRO A 59 16.54 1.73 -17.92
C PRO A 59 17.75 1.41 -17.05
N LEU A 60 17.59 0.58 -16.02
CA LEU A 60 18.70 0.22 -15.12
C LEU A 60 19.78 -0.57 -15.84
N LEU A 61 19.39 -1.56 -16.65
CA LEU A 61 20.32 -2.33 -17.46
C LEU A 61 21.10 -1.43 -18.42
N ARG A 62 20.43 -0.51 -19.11
CA ARG A 62 21.10 0.44 -20.01
C ARG A 62 22.17 1.31 -19.33
N ILE A 63 21.98 1.65 -18.05
CA ILE A 63 22.94 2.46 -17.28
C ILE A 63 24.10 1.60 -16.77
N PHE A 64 23.81 0.40 -16.28
CA PHE A 64 24.78 -0.44 -15.57
C PHE A 64 25.51 -1.47 -16.43
N GLU A 65 24.97 -1.86 -17.58
CA GLU A 65 25.61 -2.80 -18.51
C GLU A 65 27.00 -2.34 -18.97
N PRO A 66 27.24 -1.06 -19.32
CA PRO A 66 28.58 -0.60 -19.70
C PRO A 66 29.62 -0.69 -18.58
N ILE A 67 29.19 -0.74 -17.32
CA ILE A 67 30.06 -0.73 -16.14
C ILE A 67 30.33 -2.17 -15.66
N LEU A 68 29.29 -2.99 -15.58
CA LEU A 68 29.35 -4.35 -15.02
C LEU A 68 29.56 -5.44 -16.07
N GLY A 69 29.37 -5.12 -17.36
CA GLY A 69 29.34 -6.07 -18.46
C GLY A 69 27.96 -6.70 -18.68
N GLU A 70 27.73 -7.19 -19.90
CA GLU A 70 26.48 -7.85 -20.30
C GLU A 70 26.18 -9.07 -19.40
N GLY A 71 24.93 -9.21 -18.95
CA GLY A 71 24.44 -10.35 -18.14
C GLY A 71 24.73 -10.30 -16.63
N LYS A 72 25.82 -9.64 -16.19
CA LYS A 72 26.10 -9.45 -14.75
C LYS A 72 25.17 -8.42 -14.13
N ALA A 73 24.84 -7.35 -14.83
CA ALA A 73 23.92 -6.33 -14.33
C ALA A 73 22.53 -6.91 -13.99
N GLU A 74 21.98 -7.77 -14.85
CA GLU A 74 20.65 -8.38 -14.62
C GLU A 74 20.64 -9.33 -13.41
N SER A 75 21.66 -10.18 -13.33
CA SER A 75 21.77 -11.20 -12.27
C SER A 75 22.07 -10.61 -10.90
N VAL A 76 22.75 -9.45 -10.82
CA VAL A 76 23.05 -8.76 -9.56
C VAL A 76 21.90 -7.84 -9.12
N LEU A 77 21.28 -7.11 -10.06
CA LEU A 77 20.29 -6.09 -9.71
C LEU A 77 18.88 -6.66 -9.57
N LEU A 78 18.46 -7.54 -10.47
CA LEU A 78 17.06 -7.95 -10.61
C LEU A 78 16.77 -9.36 -10.07
N LYS A 79 17.82 -10.18 -9.93
CA LYS A 79 17.73 -11.55 -9.41
C LYS A 79 18.59 -11.64 -8.15
N GLY A 80 18.15 -12.35 -7.11
CA GLY A 80 18.95 -12.50 -5.90
C GLY A 80 18.13 -12.75 -4.65
N GLU A 81 18.83 -12.75 -3.51
CA GLU A 81 18.19 -12.91 -2.20
C GLU A 81 17.39 -11.67 -1.80
N HIS A 82 17.84 -10.49 -2.23
CA HIS A 82 17.19 -9.20 -1.94
C HIS A 82 15.78 -9.07 -2.55
N THR A 83 15.45 -9.84 -3.59
CA THR A 83 14.11 -9.80 -4.24
C THR A 83 13.16 -10.91 -3.76
N ARG A 84 13.57 -11.76 -2.81
CA ARG A 84 12.72 -12.86 -2.29
C ARG A 84 11.63 -12.40 -1.31
N CYS A 85 11.70 -11.16 -0.83
CA CYS A 85 10.69 -10.59 0.05
C CYS A 85 9.51 -10.04 -0.77
N LYS A 86 8.39 -10.77 -0.80
CA LYS A 86 7.15 -10.31 -1.43
C LYS A 86 6.08 -10.02 -0.38
N THR A 87 5.61 -8.78 -0.34
CA THR A 87 4.41 -8.39 0.40
C THR A 87 3.22 -8.47 -0.55
N VAL A 88 2.35 -9.46 -0.35
CA VAL A 88 1.15 -9.64 -1.17
C VAL A 88 -0.05 -9.11 -0.39
N LEU A 89 -0.74 -8.11 -0.95
CA LEU A 89 -2.01 -7.62 -0.44
C LEU A 89 -3.15 -8.51 -0.94
N THR A 90 -4.17 -8.68 -0.09
CA THR A 90 -5.40 -9.38 -0.46
C THR A 90 -6.46 -8.35 -0.88
N SER A 91 -6.95 -8.45 -2.12
CA SER A 91 -8.02 -7.59 -2.63
C SER A 91 -9.30 -7.70 -1.81
N LYS A 92 -9.98 -6.58 -1.56
CA LYS A 92 -11.37 -6.61 -1.06
C LYS A 92 -12.39 -6.88 -2.18
N VAL A 93 -11.98 -6.70 -3.43
CA VAL A 93 -12.84 -6.84 -4.61
C VAL A 93 -12.70 -8.24 -5.20
N GLY A 94 -13.80 -9.01 -5.19
CA GLY A 94 -13.92 -10.32 -5.81
C GLY A 94 -15.04 -11.14 -5.16
N GLY A 95 -15.84 -11.85 -5.96
CA GLY A 95 -16.99 -12.63 -5.47
C GLY A 95 -16.62 -13.69 -4.43
N LEU A 96 -15.42 -14.24 -4.51
CA LEU A 96 -14.91 -15.21 -3.52
C LEU A 96 -14.57 -14.56 -2.16
N MET A 97 -14.09 -13.31 -2.16
CA MET A 97 -13.67 -12.62 -0.93
C MET A 97 -14.84 -12.19 -0.07
N ALA A 98 -16.04 -12.09 -0.63
CA ALA A 98 -17.27 -11.82 0.12
C ALA A 98 -17.62 -12.94 1.12
N PHE A 99 -17.15 -14.17 0.88
CA PHE A 99 -17.40 -15.34 1.73
C PHE A 99 -16.19 -15.71 2.61
N ALA A 100 -15.08 -14.97 2.49
CA ALA A 100 -13.86 -15.26 3.23
C ALA A 100 -13.92 -14.67 4.64
N THR A 101 -13.89 -15.52 5.68
CA THR A 101 -13.80 -15.07 7.07
C THR A 101 -12.35 -14.77 7.44
N LYS A 102 -12.06 -13.53 7.86
CA LYS A 102 -10.71 -13.14 8.32
C LYS A 102 -10.41 -13.78 9.68
N ARG A 103 -9.52 -14.77 9.71
CA ARG A 103 -8.99 -15.34 10.96
C ARG A 103 -7.88 -14.46 11.52
N SER A 104 -7.82 -14.32 12.83
CA SER A 104 -6.73 -13.62 13.53
C SER A 104 -5.44 -14.43 13.45
N THR A 105 -4.32 -13.74 13.27
CA THR A 105 -2.97 -14.33 13.26
C THR A 105 -2.09 -13.65 14.29
N CYS A 106 -1.18 -14.41 14.89
CA CYS A 106 -0.20 -13.91 15.85
C CYS A 106 0.72 -12.89 15.16
N ILE A 107 0.91 -11.71 15.76
CA ILE A 107 1.74 -10.64 15.20
C ILE A 107 3.22 -11.08 15.10
N GLY A 108 3.72 -11.83 16.08
CA GLY A 108 5.12 -12.26 16.11
C GLY A 108 5.45 -13.39 15.11
N CYS A 109 4.68 -14.48 15.13
CA CYS A 109 5.01 -15.69 14.36
C CYS A 109 4.05 -16.01 13.20
N ARG A 110 3.03 -15.18 12.97
CA ARG A 110 1.99 -15.36 11.94
C ARG A 110 1.14 -16.63 12.06
N ALA A 111 1.25 -17.39 13.15
CA ALA A 111 0.40 -18.55 13.43
C ALA A 111 -1.07 -18.13 13.58
N VAL A 112 -2.01 -18.94 13.07
CA VAL A 112 -3.45 -18.69 13.18
C VAL A 112 -3.90 -18.84 14.63
N LEU A 113 -4.67 -17.87 15.13
CA LEU A 113 -5.18 -17.87 16.50
C LEU A 113 -6.66 -18.31 16.52
N PRO A 114 -7.08 -19.07 17.56
CA PRO A 114 -8.49 -19.41 17.76
C PRO A 114 -9.31 -18.28 18.40
N HIS A 115 -8.65 -17.22 18.88
CA HIS A 115 -9.25 -16.08 19.58
C HIS A 115 -8.77 -14.76 18.94
N HIS A 116 -9.43 -13.64 19.27
CA HIS A 116 -9.15 -12.32 18.70
C HIS A 116 -7.91 -11.59 19.29
N GLY A 117 -7.09 -12.28 20.10
CA GLY A 117 -5.91 -11.69 20.74
C GLY A 117 -4.77 -11.37 19.79
N ALA A 118 -3.78 -10.59 20.25
CA ALA A 118 -2.63 -10.13 19.47
C ALA A 118 -1.53 -11.19 19.26
N VAL A 119 -1.24 -11.99 20.28
CA VAL A 119 -0.10 -12.93 20.33
C VAL A 119 -0.52 -14.36 20.66
N CYS A 120 0.26 -15.35 20.23
CA CYS A 120 0.07 -16.75 20.62
C CYS A 120 0.74 -17.05 21.97
N LYS A 121 0.42 -18.22 22.56
CA LYS A 121 1.00 -18.68 23.83
C LYS A 121 2.54 -18.69 23.84
N PHE A 122 3.17 -19.02 22.71
CA PHE A 122 4.63 -19.06 22.57
C PHE A 122 5.29 -17.69 22.39
N CYS A 123 4.53 -16.66 22.00
CA CYS A 123 5.06 -15.31 21.80
C CYS A 123 4.69 -14.37 22.96
N LEU A 124 4.05 -14.90 24.01
CA LEU A 124 3.58 -14.12 25.16
C LEU A 124 4.75 -13.46 25.90
N ASP A 125 5.87 -14.17 26.06
CA ASP A 125 7.06 -13.64 26.76
C ASP A 125 7.66 -12.42 26.05
N ARG A 126 7.47 -12.31 24.73
CA ARG A 126 7.93 -11.19 23.90
C ARG A 126 6.83 -10.18 23.61
N GLN A 127 5.70 -10.24 24.31
CA GLN A 127 4.55 -9.38 24.04
C GLN A 127 4.90 -7.89 24.23
N SER A 128 5.68 -7.54 25.25
CA SER A 128 6.10 -6.15 25.50
C SER A 128 6.95 -5.59 24.35
N GLU A 129 7.92 -6.36 23.87
CA GLU A 129 8.77 -6.02 22.71
C GLU A 129 7.93 -5.81 21.44
N LEU A 130 7.02 -6.74 21.16
CA LEU A 130 6.11 -6.64 20.00
C LEU A 130 5.20 -5.41 20.11
N TYR A 131 4.64 -5.14 21.29
CA TYR A 131 3.78 -3.98 21.51
C TYR A 131 4.54 -2.66 21.30
N GLN A 132 5.74 -2.52 21.88
CA GLN A 132 6.57 -1.32 21.72
C GLN A 132 6.91 -1.05 20.25
N LYS A 133 7.18 -2.11 19.47
CA LYS A 133 7.43 -1.99 18.03
C LYS A 133 6.20 -1.46 17.28
N GLU A 134 5.02 -2.02 17.53
CA GLU A 134 3.80 -1.61 16.83
C GLU A 134 3.33 -0.20 17.24
N ILE A 135 3.51 0.20 18.50
CA ILE A 135 3.24 1.56 18.99
C ILE A 135 4.20 2.57 18.39
N SER A 136 5.49 2.25 18.32
CA SER A 136 6.47 3.12 17.66
C SER A 136 6.13 3.32 16.18
N HIS A 137 5.63 2.27 15.52
CA HIS A 137 5.16 2.38 14.15
C HIS A 137 3.91 3.26 14.03
N LEU A 138 2.92 3.09 14.93
CA LEU A 138 1.72 3.91 14.99
C LEU A 138 2.07 5.40 15.15
N SER A 139 2.93 5.74 16.11
CA SER A 139 3.39 7.12 16.33
C SER A 139 4.04 7.72 15.08
N SER A 140 4.83 6.94 14.34
CA SER A 140 5.42 7.40 13.07
C SER A 140 4.39 7.67 11.96
N LEU A 141 3.26 6.96 11.98
CA LEU A 141 2.16 7.17 11.04
C LEU A 141 1.32 8.39 11.43
N GLU A 142 1.06 8.59 12.72
CA GLU A 142 0.39 9.78 13.26
C GLU A 142 1.13 11.07 12.92
N GLU A 143 2.46 11.10 13.11
CA GLU A 143 3.27 12.27 12.76
C GLU A 143 3.17 12.58 11.25
N LYS A 144 3.27 11.54 10.41
CA LYS A 144 3.14 11.69 8.95
C LYS A 144 1.74 12.19 8.58
N PHE A 145 0.70 11.65 9.18
CA PHE A 145 -0.67 12.06 8.95
C PHE A 145 -0.85 13.55 9.27
N ALA A 146 -0.45 13.97 10.46
CA ALA A 146 -0.56 15.36 10.91
C ALA A 146 0.20 16.31 9.98
N ARG A 147 1.43 15.96 9.58
CA ARG A 147 2.25 16.79 8.67
C ARG A 147 1.63 16.97 7.29
N LEU A 148 1.07 15.90 6.72
CA LEU A 148 0.47 15.96 5.39
C LEU A 148 -0.84 16.75 5.37
N TRP A 149 -1.70 16.53 6.35
CA TRP A 149 -3.00 17.20 6.43
C TRP A 149 -2.87 18.69 6.77
N THR A 150 -1.97 19.05 7.68
CA THR A 150 -1.67 20.46 7.98
C THR A 150 -1.04 21.18 6.79
N GLN A 151 -0.20 20.51 6.00
CA GLN A 151 0.35 21.08 4.77
C GLN A 151 -0.75 21.36 3.73
N CYS A 152 -1.76 20.50 3.62
CA CYS A 152 -2.91 20.73 2.76
C CYS A 152 -3.73 21.96 3.19
N GLN A 153 -3.98 22.13 4.50
CA GLN A 153 -4.69 23.32 5.02
C GLN A 153 -3.92 24.60 4.74
N ARG A 154 -2.59 24.61 4.92
CA ARG A 154 -1.73 25.74 4.57
C ARG A 154 -1.77 26.06 3.07
N CYS A 155 -1.77 25.02 2.23
CA CYS A 155 -1.86 25.19 0.77
C CYS A 155 -3.22 25.76 0.33
N GLN A 156 -4.31 25.39 1.01
CA GLN A 156 -5.65 25.95 0.76
C GLN A 156 -5.78 27.39 1.27
N GLY A 157 -5.09 27.73 2.36
CA GLY A 157 -5.17 29.05 3.01
C GLY A 157 -6.31 29.18 4.03
N SER A 158 -7.13 28.14 4.19
CA SER A 158 -8.21 28.07 5.20
C SER A 158 -7.91 26.98 6.21
N LEU A 159 -8.12 27.28 7.50
CA LEU A 159 -8.02 26.33 8.61
C LEU A 159 -9.40 25.83 9.06
N HIS A 160 -10.48 26.47 8.61
CA HIS A 160 -11.84 26.25 9.09
C HIS A 160 -12.75 25.56 8.08
N GLU A 161 -12.30 25.46 6.82
CA GLU A 161 -13.03 24.80 5.74
C GLU A 161 -12.41 23.46 5.39
N ASP A 162 -13.20 22.59 4.75
CA ASP A 162 -12.74 21.29 4.30
C ASP A 162 -11.76 21.40 3.12
N VAL A 163 -10.75 20.53 3.10
CA VAL A 163 -9.76 20.45 2.02
C VAL A 163 -10.29 19.59 0.86
N LEU A 164 -11.00 20.20 -0.09
CA LEU A 164 -11.56 19.54 -1.28
C LEU A 164 -10.61 19.51 -2.51
N CYS A 165 -9.29 19.42 -2.28
CA CYS A 165 -8.29 19.41 -3.36
C CYS A 165 -8.20 18.04 -4.06
N THR A 166 -8.22 18.02 -5.39
CA THR A 166 -8.05 16.82 -6.24
C THR A 166 -6.89 16.91 -7.23
N SER A 167 -5.93 17.81 -6.96
CA SER A 167 -4.76 18.01 -7.83
C SER A 167 -3.93 16.73 -7.97
N ARG A 168 -3.92 16.16 -9.17
CA ARG A 168 -3.23 14.89 -9.50
C ARG A 168 -1.71 15.05 -9.60
N ASP A 169 -1.23 16.28 -9.84
CA ASP A 169 0.19 16.60 -9.91
C ASP A 169 0.80 16.87 -8.53
N CYS A 170 -0.03 16.99 -7.49
CA CYS A 170 0.44 17.17 -6.12
C CYS A 170 0.91 15.82 -5.53
N PRO A 171 2.17 15.71 -5.06
CA PRO A 171 2.66 14.46 -4.45
C PRO A 171 1.93 14.10 -3.15
N ILE A 172 1.33 15.09 -2.47
CA ILE A 172 0.59 14.88 -1.22
C ILE A 172 -0.78 14.22 -1.47
N PHE A 173 -1.38 14.40 -2.65
CA PHE A 173 -2.77 14.02 -2.91
C PHE A 173 -3.06 12.54 -2.67
N TYR A 174 -2.27 11.62 -3.26
CA TYR A 174 -2.42 10.19 -3.01
C TYR A 174 -1.81 9.77 -1.67
N MET A 175 -0.73 10.43 -1.25
CA MET A 175 0.01 10.09 -0.04
C MET A 175 -0.84 10.31 1.23
N ARG A 176 -1.60 11.41 1.33
CA ARG A 176 -2.48 11.65 2.48
C ARG A 176 -3.56 10.58 2.63
N LYS A 177 -4.13 10.10 1.52
CA LYS A 177 -5.17 9.05 1.51
C LYS A 177 -4.58 7.69 1.87
N LYS A 178 -3.35 7.41 1.40
CA LYS A 178 -2.60 6.22 1.82
C LYS A 178 -2.30 6.21 3.31
N VAL A 179 -1.73 7.31 3.84
CA VAL A 179 -1.35 7.39 5.26
C VAL A 179 -2.57 7.30 6.17
N GLN A 180 -3.70 7.90 5.80
CA GLN A 180 -4.96 7.74 6.52
C GLN A 180 -5.34 6.25 6.65
N LYS A 181 -5.30 5.51 5.54
CA LYS A 181 -5.63 4.08 5.55
C LYS A 181 -4.63 3.23 6.32
N ASP A 182 -3.34 3.50 6.14
CA ASP A 182 -2.27 2.81 6.86
C ASP A 182 -2.40 3.04 8.39
N LEU A 183 -2.81 4.25 8.80
CA LEU A 183 -3.08 4.60 10.20
C LEU A 183 -4.28 3.82 10.75
N ASP A 184 -5.43 3.83 10.04
CA ASP A 184 -6.63 3.09 10.44
C ASP A 184 -6.35 1.57 10.62
N ASP A 185 -5.58 0.99 9.68
CA ASP A 185 -5.20 -0.42 9.74
C ASP A 185 -4.25 -0.72 10.93
N GLN A 186 -3.33 0.20 11.25
CA GLN A 186 -2.39 0.07 12.37
C GLN A 186 -3.08 0.25 13.73
N GLU A 187 -4.01 1.20 13.86
CA GLU A 187 -4.84 1.37 15.06
C GLU A 187 -5.64 0.10 15.37
N CYS A 188 -6.27 -0.49 14.35
CA CYS A 188 -6.98 -1.76 14.49
C CYS A 188 -6.06 -2.91 14.94
N LEU A 189 -4.79 -2.91 14.52
CA LEU A 189 -3.81 -3.90 14.93
C LEU A 189 -3.41 -3.71 16.40
N VAL A 190 -3.10 -2.48 16.81
CA VAL A 190 -2.72 -2.14 18.19
C VAL A 190 -3.87 -2.39 19.17
N ALA A 191 -5.12 -2.12 18.77
CA ALA A 191 -6.30 -2.39 19.59
C ALA A 191 -6.44 -3.87 20.01
N ARG A 192 -5.81 -4.81 19.30
CA ARG A 192 -5.81 -6.25 19.66
C ARG A 192 -5.07 -6.57 20.96
N PHE A 193 -4.21 -5.67 21.44
CA PHE A 193 -3.52 -5.84 22.73
C PHE A 193 -4.42 -5.48 23.93
N GLY A 194 -5.59 -4.88 23.69
CA GLY A 194 -6.52 -4.42 24.72
C GLY A 194 -6.37 -2.93 25.04
N PRO A 195 -7.34 -2.33 25.75
CA PRO A 195 -7.25 -0.95 26.19
C PRO A 195 -6.13 -0.79 27.24
N PRO A 196 -5.40 0.33 27.23
CA PRO A 196 -4.51 0.65 28.35
C PRO A 196 -5.38 0.79 29.60
N THR A 197 -5.09 -0.01 30.63
CA THR A 197 -5.71 0.09 31.93
C THR A 197 -4.71 0.74 32.87
N TRP A 198 -5.16 1.79 33.55
CA TRP A 198 -4.42 2.50 34.58
C TRP A 198 -4.69 1.91 35.97
#